data_AF-A0A9D4ZN80-F1
#
_entry.id   AF-A0A9D4ZN80-F1
#
_cell.length_a   1.000
_cell.length_b   1.000
_cell.length_c   1.000
_cell.angle_alpha   90.00
_cell.angle_beta   90.00
_cell.angle_gamma   90.00
#
_symmetry.space_group_name_H-M   'P 1'
#
loop_
_entity.id
_entity.type
_entity.pdbx_description
1 polymer ?
#
loop_
_entity_poly.entity_id
_entity_poly.type
_entity_poly.pdbx_seq_one_letter_code
_entity_poly.pdbx_strand_id
1 'polypeptide(L)'
;MVKLGTYAAASAAGTAAVVFHAFHSRGQFYPAMLYLATSKISLVLLSNMALVLMCAVWQTLKLLFLGRLREAEVERLNEQSWRELMEILFAMTIFREEFNVPFVAMVTVLLFIKAFHWLAQKRVEFIETTPATSRLSHIRMVSFLMLLLLLDCAFLYRSVASLLRTKQPSVALLFAFE
;
A
#
# COMPACT_ATOMS: atom_id res chain seq x y z
N MET A 1 3.63 -19.61 -14.64
CA MET A 1 3.43 -18.44 -13.74
C MET A 1 2.93 -17.28 -14.58
N VAL A 2 1.77 -16.70 -14.25
CA VAL A 2 1.21 -15.56 -15.00
C VAL A 2 2.14 -14.35 -14.79
N LYS A 3 2.58 -13.72 -15.88
CA LYS A 3 3.42 -12.52 -15.78
C LYS A 3 2.60 -11.39 -15.16
N LEU A 4 3.21 -10.57 -14.30
CA LEU A 4 2.51 -9.47 -13.64
C LEU A 4 1.81 -8.54 -14.66
N GLY A 5 2.43 -8.30 -15.81
CA GLY A 5 1.83 -7.50 -16.89
C GLY A 5 0.54 -8.09 -17.45
N THR A 6 0.48 -9.42 -17.64
CA THR A 6 -0.74 -10.08 -18.12
C THR A 6 -1.87 -10.05 -17.09
N TYR A 7 -1.54 -10.17 -15.80
CA TYR A 7 -2.51 -10.05 -14.72
C TYR A 7 -3.02 -8.61 -14.57
N ALA A 8 -2.14 -7.61 -14.69
CA ALA A 8 -2.52 -6.20 -14.67
C ALA A 8 -3.43 -5.84 -15.85
N ALA A 9 -3.12 -6.33 -17.06
CA ALA A 9 -3.96 -6.12 -18.23
C ALA A 9 -5.34 -6.77 -18.10
N ALA A 10 -5.40 -8.01 -17.61
CA ALA A 10 -6.68 -8.69 -17.36
C ALA A 10 -7.51 -7.97 -16.30
N SER A 11 -6.88 -7.52 -15.21
CA SER A 11 -7.53 -6.74 -14.16
C SER A 11 -8.07 -5.41 -14.70
N ALA A 12 -7.28 -4.70 -15.52
CA ALA A 12 -7.68 -3.46 -16.16
C ALA A 12 -8.88 -3.64 -17.11
N ALA A 13 -8.87 -4.72 -17.90
CA ALA A 13 -9.99 -5.06 -18.77
C ALA A 13 -11.26 -5.35 -17.97
N GLY A 14 -11.15 -6.11 -16.87
CA GLY A 14 -12.28 -6.40 -15.99
C GLY A 14 -12.87 -5.13 -15.36
N THR A 15 -12.01 -4.23 -14.85
CA THR A 15 -12.47 -2.95 -14.29
C THR A 15 -13.11 -2.06 -15.36
N ALA A 16 -12.52 -1.97 -16.55
CA ALA A 16 -13.08 -1.21 -17.66
C ALA A 16 -14.47 -1.74 -18.06
N ALA A 17 -14.65 -3.07 -18.11
CA ALA A 17 -15.93 -3.70 -18.41
C ALA A 17 -17.00 -3.37 -17.36
N VAL A 18 -16.67 -3.44 -16.07
CA VAL A 18 -17.61 -3.12 -14.98
C VAL A 18 -17.98 -1.64 -14.98
N VAL A 19 -17.01 -0.76 -15.20
CA VAL A 19 -17.24 0.69 -15.32
C VAL A 19 -18.12 0.98 -16.53
N PHE A 20 -17.80 0.43 -17.69
CA PHE A 20 -18.59 0.59 -18.91
C PHE A 20 -20.03 0.10 -18.71
N HIS A 21 -20.21 -1.09 -18.14
CA HIS A 21 -21.53 -1.64 -17.83
C HIS A 21 -22.33 -0.75 -16.88
N ALA A 22 -21.69 -0.18 -15.85
CA ALA A 22 -22.33 0.72 -14.90
C ALA A 22 -22.85 2.01 -15.57
N PHE A 23 -22.02 2.62 -16.42
CA PHE A 23 -22.38 3.84 -17.15
C PHE A 23 -23.43 3.59 -18.23
N HIS A 24 -23.30 2.50 -18.99
CA HIS A 24 -24.26 2.13 -20.04
C HIS A 24 -25.64 1.80 -19.47
N SER A 25 -25.70 1.08 -18.34
CA SER A 25 -26.98 0.66 -17.76
C SER A 25 -27.76 1.80 -17.10
N ARG A 26 -27.08 2.82 -16.59
CA ARG A 26 -27.70 3.84 -15.73
C ARG A 26 -27.75 5.25 -16.35
N GLY A 27 -26.96 5.54 -17.38
CA GLY A 27 -26.99 6.78 -18.17
C GLY A 27 -26.61 8.08 -17.43
N GLN A 28 -26.81 8.13 -16.12
CA GLN A 28 -26.53 9.26 -15.24
C GLN A 28 -25.34 8.96 -14.31
N PHE A 29 -24.54 9.98 -14.01
CA PHE A 29 -23.32 9.85 -13.20
C PHE A 29 -23.58 9.33 -11.79
N TYR A 30 -24.55 9.90 -11.08
CA TYR A 30 -24.79 9.58 -9.67
C TYR A 30 -25.24 8.11 -9.46
N PRO A 31 -26.25 7.59 -10.19
CA PRO A 31 -26.65 6.18 -10.06
C PRO A 31 -25.56 5.20 -10.50
N ALA A 32 -24.72 5.54 -11.48
CA ALA A 32 -23.60 4.72 -11.91
C ALA A 32 -22.51 4.62 -10.84
N MET A 33 -22.14 5.74 -10.22
CA MET A 33 -21.19 5.76 -9.09
C MET A 33 -21.75 5.00 -7.88
N LEU A 34 -23.03 5.17 -7.57
CA LEU A 34 -23.68 4.43 -6.50
C LEU A 34 -23.65 2.92 -6.74
N TYR A 35 -23.85 2.47 -7.98
CA TYR A 35 -23.73 1.05 -8.33
C TYR A 35 -22.32 0.51 -8.09
N LEU A 36 -21.30 1.24 -8.55
CA LEU A 36 -19.91 0.87 -8.37
C LEU A 36 -19.52 0.77 -6.89
N ALA A 37 -20.07 1.64 -6.05
CA ALA A 37 -19.83 1.68 -4.62
C ALA A 37 -20.64 0.64 -3.81
N THR A 38 -21.76 0.15 -4.33
CA THR A 38 -22.68 -0.75 -3.58
C THR A 38 -22.62 -2.20 -4.03
N SER A 39 -22.29 -2.47 -5.30
CA SER A 39 -22.22 -3.85 -5.79
C SER A 39 -20.96 -4.55 -5.29
N LYS A 40 -21.14 -5.72 -4.67
CA LYS A 40 -20.03 -6.52 -4.14
C LYS A 40 -19.00 -6.89 -5.21
N ILE A 41 -19.49 -7.20 -6.42
CA ILE A 41 -18.64 -7.57 -7.55
C ILE A 41 -17.82 -6.37 -8.03
N SER A 42 -18.42 -5.18 -8.15
CA SER A 42 -17.68 -3.98 -8.55
C SER A 42 -16.65 -3.57 -7.51
N LEU A 43 -17.00 -3.66 -6.22
CA LEU A 43 -16.06 -3.39 -5.14
C LEU A 43 -14.83 -4.31 -5.19
N VAL A 44 -15.01 -5.61 -5.46
CA VAL A 44 -13.90 -6.57 -5.58
C VAL A 44 -13.03 -6.28 -6.80
N LEU A 45 -13.63 -5.99 -7.96
CA LEU A 45 -12.83 -5.67 -9.16
C LEU A 45 -12.09 -4.32 -9.02
N LEU A 46 -12.72 -3.33 -8.39
CA LEU A 46 -12.09 -2.03 -8.13
C LEU A 46 -10.99 -2.13 -7.08
N SER A 47 -11.18 -2.90 -6.00
CA SER A 47 -10.14 -3.11 -5.00
C SER A 47 -8.95 -3.89 -5.57
N ASN A 48 -9.22 -4.90 -6.40
CA ASN A 48 -8.17 -5.62 -7.13
C ASN A 48 -7.36 -4.69 -8.04
N MET A 49 -8.02 -3.79 -8.78
CA MET A 49 -7.35 -2.78 -9.59
C MET A 49 -6.53 -1.81 -8.74
N ALA A 50 -7.04 -1.40 -7.58
CA ALA A 50 -6.29 -0.57 -6.63
C ALA A 50 -5.01 -1.26 -6.16
N LEU A 51 -5.04 -2.57 -5.87
CA LEU A 51 -3.85 -3.35 -5.54
C LEU A 51 -2.84 -3.43 -6.69
N VAL A 52 -3.31 -3.55 -7.94
CA VAL A 52 -2.44 -3.53 -9.13
C VAL A 52 -1.75 -2.17 -9.28
N LEU A 53 -2.50 -1.07 -9.13
CA LEU A 53 -1.95 0.28 -9.16
C LEU A 53 -0.93 0.49 -8.04
N MET A 54 -1.22 -0.01 -6.85
CA MET A 54 -0.32 0.05 -5.71
C MET A 54 0.98 -0.73 -5.95
N CYS A 55 0.90 -1.93 -6.54
CA CYS A 55 2.06 -2.69 -7.00
C CYS A 55 2.86 -1.94 -8.08
N ALA A 56 2.19 -1.23 -8.98
CA ALA A 56 2.86 -0.42 -10.00
C ALA A 56 3.61 0.75 -9.36
N VAL A 57 2.99 1.48 -8.42
CA VAL A 57 3.64 2.52 -7.62
C VAL A 57 4.85 1.95 -6.90
N TRP A 58 4.73 0.78 -6.28
CA TRP A 58 5.84 0.09 -5.63
C TRP A 58 7.02 -0.14 -6.59
N GLN A 59 6.76 -0.63 -7.79
CA GLN A 59 7.80 -0.85 -8.80
C GLN A 59 8.46 0.45 -9.25
N THR A 60 7.69 1.53 -9.42
CA THR A 60 8.23 2.83 -9.81
C THR A 60 9.13 3.42 -8.72
N LEU A 61 8.71 3.38 -7.45
CA LEU A 61 9.50 3.85 -6.32
C LEU A 61 10.76 3.00 -6.13
N LYS A 62 10.64 1.68 -6.22
CA LYS A 62 11.77 0.75 -6.21
C LYS A 62 12.78 1.12 -7.31
N LEU A 63 12.33 1.31 -8.54
CA LEU A 63 13.21 1.62 -9.67
C LEU A 63 13.88 2.99 -9.49
N LEU A 64 13.12 3.99 -9.06
CA LEU A 64 13.55 5.38 -8.95
C LEU A 64 14.54 5.58 -7.79
N PHE A 65 14.31 4.98 -6.63
CA PHE A 65 15.16 5.19 -5.45
C PHE A 65 16.17 4.07 -5.21
N LEU A 66 15.77 2.80 -5.36
CA LEU A 66 16.55 1.65 -4.88
C LEU A 66 17.22 0.81 -5.96
N GLY A 67 16.76 0.89 -7.21
CA GLY A 67 17.27 0.11 -8.33
C GLY A 67 17.05 -1.40 -8.17
N ARG A 68 18.11 -2.20 -8.44
CA ARG A 68 18.05 -3.66 -8.32
C ARG A 68 18.18 -4.09 -6.86
N LEU A 69 17.15 -4.74 -6.32
CA LEU A 69 17.20 -5.34 -4.99
C LEU A 69 18.15 -6.52 -4.97
N ARG A 70 18.87 -6.68 -3.86
CA ARG A 70 19.72 -7.83 -3.59
C ARG A 70 18.93 -8.93 -2.90
N GLU A 71 19.43 -10.16 -3.00
CA GLU A 71 18.77 -11.33 -2.44
C GLU A 71 18.55 -11.19 -0.92
N ALA A 72 19.56 -10.73 -0.19
CA ALA A 72 19.47 -10.47 1.26
C ALA A 72 18.36 -9.45 1.63
N GLU A 73 18.08 -8.48 0.76
CA GLU A 73 17.02 -7.50 0.99
C GLU A 73 15.63 -8.12 0.77
N VAL A 74 15.51 -8.97 -0.25
CA VAL A 74 14.26 -9.68 -0.57
C VAL A 74 13.93 -10.70 0.50
N GLU A 75 14.93 -11.47 0.95
CA GLU A 75 14.77 -12.46 2.00
C GLU A 75 14.31 -11.80 3.31
N ARG A 76 15.00 -10.73 3.72
CA ARG A 76 14.63 -10.00 4.93
C ARG A 76 13.25 -9.35 4.83
N LEU A 77 12.92 -8.78 3.66
CA LEU A 77 11.60 -8.23 3.40
C LEU A 77 10.52 -9.31 3.53
N ASN A 78 10.77 -10.51 3.00
CA ASN A 78 9.83 -11.62 3.08
C ASN A 78 9.61 -12.08 4.53
N GLU A 79 10.68 -12.28 5.29
CA GLU A 79 10.61 -12.65 6.72
C GLU A 79 9.79 -11.65 7.54
N GLN A 80 10.08 -10.36 7.37
CA GLN A 80 9.42 -9.31 8.13
C GLN A 80 7.97 -9.14 7.67
N SER A 81 7.71 -9.19 6.36
CA SER A 81 6.35 -9.10 5.82
C SER A 81 5.44 -10.20 6.35
N TRP A 82 5.94 -11.45 6.44
CA TRP A 82 5.15 -12.56 6.98
C TRP A 82 4.85 -12.36 8.47
N ARG A 83 5.83 -11.91 9.26
CA ARG A 83 5.64 -11.63 10.69
C ARG A 83 4.57 -10.57 10.92
N GLU A 84 4.66 -9.47 10.19
CA GLU A 84 3.78 -8.31 10.35
C GLU A 84 2.37 -8.59 9.84
N LEU A 85 2.26 -9.37 8.75
CA LEU A 85 0.98 -9.90 8.32
C LEU A 85 0.32 -10.74 9.42
N MET A 86 1.06 -11.61 10.10
CA MET A 86 0.52 -12.42 11.20
C MET A 86 0.09 -11.56 12.40
N GLU A 87 0.85 -10.52 12.74
CA GLU A 87 0.49 -9.58 13.82
C GLU A 87 -0.78 -8.79 13.49
N ILE A 88 -0.93 -8.32 12.27
CA ILE A 88 -2.14 -7.61 11.83
C ILE A 88 -3.34 -8.55 11.77
N LEU A 89 -3.15 -9.79 11.28
CA LEU A 89 -4.21 -10.80 11.29
C LEU A 89 -4.65 -11.13 12.71
N PHE A 90 -3.70 -11.22 13.66
CA PHE A 90 -4.00 -11.41 15.06
C PHE A 90 -4.81 -10.22 15.63
N ALA A 91 -4.35 -8.99 15.41
CA ALA A 91 -5.07 -7.78 15.83
C ALA A 91 -6.48 -7.72 15.22
N MET A 92 -6.63 -8.12 13.95
CA MET A 92 -7.92 -8.16 13.26
C MET A 92 -8.91 -9.14 13.91
N THR A 93 -8.44 -10.23 14.52
CA THR A 93 -9.35 -11.13 15.26
C THR A 93 -9.95 -10.47 16.50
N ILE A 94 -9.22 -9.56 17.15
CA ILE A 94 -9.69 -8.79 18.31
C ILE A 94 -10.69 -7.71 17.87
N PHE A 95 -10.40 -7.02 16.76
CA PHE A 95 -11.24 -5.93 16.21
C PHE A 95 -12.15 -6.38 15.06
N ARG A 96 -12.74 -7.58 15.16
CA ARG A 96 -13.52 -8.19 14.06
C ARG A 96 -14.69 -7.30 13.59
N GLU A 97 -15.30 -6.55 14.49
CA GLU A 97 -16.45 -5.68 14.19
C GLU A 97 -16.08 -4.47 13.31
N GLU A 98 -14.80 -4.07 13.28
CA GLU A 98 -14.32 -2.95 12.47
C GLU A 98 -13.86 -3.37 11.06
N PHE A 99 -14.02 -4.66 10.71
CA PHE A 99 -13.57 -5.20 9.42
C PHE A 99 -14.38 -4.63 8.25
N ASN A 100 -13.78 -3.66 7.56
CA ASN A 100 -14.37 -2.97 6.42
C ASN A 100 -13.37 -2.82 5.27
N VAL A 101 -13.85 -2.58 4.05
CA VAL A 101 -13.00 -2.30 2.88
C VAL A 101 -11.97 -1.18 3.11
N PRO A 102 -12.34 0.01 3.66
CA PRO A 102 -11.36 1.05 3.96
C PRO A 102 -10.31 0.62 5.00
N PHE A 103 -10.68 -0.23 5.95
CA PHE A 103 -9.74 -0.77 6.94
C PHE A 103 -8.67 -1.63 6.27
N VAL A 104 -9.07 -2.57 5.40
CA VAL A 104 -8.14 -3.41 4.64
C VAL A 104 -7.24 -2.57 3.73
N ALA A 105 -7.80 -1.53 3.10
CA ALA A 105 -7.01 -0.60 2.29
C ALA A 105 -5.95 0.11 3.13
N MET A 106 -6.29 0.55 4.34
CA MET A 106 -5.37 1.23 5.26
C MET A 106 -4.25 0.30 5.75
N VAL A 107 -4.58 -0.93 6.15
CA VAL A 107 -3.62 -2.00 6.47
C VAL A 107 -2.63 -2.20 5.32
N THR A 108 -3.17 -2.31 4.10
CA THR A 108 -2.34 -2.57 2.92
C THR A 108 -1.37 -1.41 2.70
N VAL A 109 -1.85 -0.16 2.77
CA VAL A 109 -1.00 1.04 2.65
C VAL A 109 0.11 1.05 3.69
N LEU A 110 -0.22 0.78 4.95
CA LEU A 110 0.75 0.75 6.04
C LEU A 110 1.82 -0.34 5.85
N LEU A 111 1.43 -1.54 5.43
CA LEU A 111 2.37 -2.63 5.12
C LEU A 111 3.35 -2.25 4.01
N PHE A 112 2.90 -1.54 2.98
CA PHE A 112 3.80 -1.05 1.92
C PHE A 112 4.76 0.01 2.43
N ILE A 113 4.31 0.94 3.27
CA ILE A 113 5.18 1.96 3.88
C ILE A 113 6.23 1.30 4.78
N LYS A 114 5.84 0.34 5.64
CA LYS A 114 6.76 -0.45 6.47
C LYS A 114 7.76 -1.25 5.61
N ALA A 115 7.29 -1.88 4.54
CA ALA A 115 8.15 -2.59 3.60
C ALA A 115 9.23 -1.68 2.99
N PHE A 116 8.89 -0.44 2.65
CA PHE A 116 9.86 0.54 2.19
C PHE A 116 10.85 0.96 3.28
N HIS A 117 10.41 1.09 4.53
CA HIS A 117 11.28 1.38 5.66
C HIS A 117 12.31 0.28 5.92
N TRP A 118 11.89 -0.99 5.95
CA TRP A 118 12.83 -2.12 6.13
C TRP A 118 13.87 -2.17 5.01
N LEU A 119 13.42 -1.86 3.79
CA LEU A 119 14.30 -1.81 2.64
C LEU A 119 15.26 -0.61 2.70
N ALA A 120 14.80 0.55 3.17
CA ALA A 120 15.65 1.71 3.42
C ALA A 120 16.72 1.39 4.46
N GLN A 121 16.34 0.76 5.59
CA GLN A 121 17.25 0.37 6.66
C GLN A 121 18.37 -0.54 6.14
N LYS A 122 18.03 -1.58 5.35
CA LYS A 122 19.04 -2.48 4.76
C LYS A 122 19.96 -1.80 3.76
N ARG A 123 19.44 -0.82 3.01
CA ARG A 123 20.27 -0.02 2.11
C ARG A 123 21.23 0.90 2.86
N VAL A 124 20.79 1.51 3.96
CA VAL A 124 21.64 2.36 4.80
C VAL A 124 22.75 1.51 5.45
N GLU A 125 22.41 0.36 6.04
CA GLU A 125 23.38 -0.58 6.63
C GLU A 125 24.45 -1.03 5.60
N PHE A 126 24.05 -1.26 4.36
CA PHE A 126 25.01 -1.56 3.30
C PHE A 126 25.93 -0.40 2.95
N ILE A 127 25.39 0.83 2.91
CA ILE A 127 26.16 2.02 2.58
C ILE A 127 27.20 2.30 3.67
N GLU A 128 26.86 2.06 4.93
CA GLU A 128 27.78 2.20 6.07
C GLU A 128 28.93 1.18 6.03
N THR A 129 28.65 -0.05 5.60
CA THR A 129 29.64 -1.15 5.56
C THR A 129 30.50 -1.16 4.29
N THR A 130 30.14 -0.39 3.26
CA THR A 130 30.84 -0.40 1.97
C THR A 130 31.67 0.87 1.75
N PRO A 131 33.01 0.78 1.66
CA PRO A 131 33.90 1.95 1.66
C PRO A 131 33.93 2.79 0.37
N ALA A 132 33.14 2.47 -0.66
CA ALA A 132 33.22 3.09 -1.99
C ALA A 132 31.85 3.46 -2.60
N THR A 133 31.00 4.17 -1.87
CA THR A 133 29.70 4.63 -2.36
C THR A 133 29.77 6.02 -2.99
N SER A 134 29.10 6.20 -4.12
CA SER A 134 29.02 7.50 -4.81
C SER A 134 28.15 8.49 -4.02
N ARG A 135 28.50 9.79 -4.06
CA ARG A 135 27.68 10.85 -3.43
C ARG A 135 26.23 10.87 -3.95
N LEU A 136 26.01 10.47 -5.21
CA LEU A 136 24.68 10.36 -5.80
C LEU A 136 23.82 9.31 -5.11
N SER A 137 24.41 8.19 -4.68
CA SER A 137 23.69 7.15 -3.93
C SER A 137 23.21 7.67 -2.57
N HIS A 138 24.03 8.47 -1.88
CA HIS A 138 23.63 9.11 -0.63
C HIS A 138 22.48 10.09 -0.83
N ILE A 139 22.55 10.96 -1.85
CA ILE A 139 21.47 11.92 -2.15
C ILE A 139 20.16 11.19 -2.45
N ARG A 140 20.21 10.11 -3.25
CA ARG A 140 19.03 9.28 -3.54
C ARG A 140 18.43 8.68 -2.26
N MET A 141 19.25 8.14 -1.36
CA MET A 141 18.76 7.58 -0.10
C MET A 141 18.19 8.63 0.84
N VAL A 142 18.83 9.79 0.97
CA VAL A 142 18.30 10.89 1.78
C VAL A 142 16.97 11.38 1.22
N SER A 143 16.86 11.55 -0.10
CA SER A 143 15.59 11.93 -0.74
C SER A 143 14.48 10.89 -0.53
N PHE A 144 14.83 9.61 -0.50
CA PHE A 144 13.89 8.52 -0.23
C PHE A 144 13.41 8.53 1.23
N LEU A 145 14.32 8.73 2.19
CA LEU A 145 13.98 8.85 3.61
C LEU A 145 13.11 10.09 3.88
N MET A 146 13.40 11.23 3.23
CA MET A 146 12.56 12.43 3.33
C MET A 146 11.15 12.19 2.77
N LEU A 147 11.02 11.46 1.66
CA LEU A 147 9.72 11.09 1.10
C LEU A 147 8.94 10.17 2.07
N LEU A 148 9.60 9.19 2.68
CA LEU A 148 9.00 8.32 3.68
C LEU A 148 8.50 9.11 4.90
N LEU A 149 9.35 10.00 5.43
CA LEU A 149 8.97 10.86 6.55
C LEU A 149 7.74 11.72 6.24
N LEU A 150 7.63 12.26 5.02
CA LEU A 150 6.44 13.01 4.60
C LEU A 150 5.19 12.14 4.53
N LEU A 151 5.32 10.89 4.05
CA LEU A 151 4.22 9.93 4.02
C LEU A 151 3.76 9.57 5.45
N ASP A 152 4.70 9.33 6.37
CA ASP A 152 4.39 9.02 7.77
C ASP A 152 3.70 10.20 8.45
N CYS A 153 4.21 11.42 8.27
CA CYS A 153 3.57 12.62 8.81
C CYS A 153 2.14 12.79 8.27
N ALA A 154 1.93 12.55 6.97
CA ALA A 154 0.61 12.63 6.36
C ALA A 154 -0.33 11.53 6.88
N PHE A 155 0.18 10.31 7.08
CA PHE A 155 -0.59 9.19 7.60
C PHE A 155 -0.98 9.43 9.07
N LEU A 156 -0.02 9.82 9.91
CA LEU A 156 -0.25 10.18 11.31
C LEU A 156 -1.26 11.32 11.44
N TYR A 157 -1.11 12.38 10.63
CA TYR A 157 -2.07 13.49 10.63
C TYR A 157 -3.50 13.00 10.32
N ARG A 158 -3.66 12.12 9.32
CA ARG A 158 -4.97 11.56 8.98
C ARG A 158 -5.53 10.67 10.09
N SER A 159 -4.71 9.82 10.69
CA SER A 159 -5.13 8.93 11.78
C SER A 159 -5.56 9.72 13.01
N VAL A 160 -4.77 10.73 13.41
CA VAL A 160 -5.09 11.62 14.54
C VAL A 160 -6.34 12.48 14.25
N ALA A 161 -6.45 13.05 13.05
CA ALA A 161 -7.62 13.83 12.66
C ALA A 161 -8.90 12.97 12.64
N SER A 162 -8.80 11.72 12.20
CA SER A 162 -9.90 10.74 12.26
C SER A 162 -10.30 10.48 13.71
N LEU A 163 -9.33 10.19 14.59
CA LEU A 163 -9.54 9.91 16.01
C LEU A 163 -10.21 11.09 16.74
N LEU A 164 -9.77 12.32 16.47
CA LEU A 164 -10.36 13.53 17.04
C LEU A 164 -11.82 13.73 16.64
N ARG A 165 -12.19 13.32 15.42
CA ARG A 165 -13.54 13.50 14.87
C ARG A 165 -14.50 12.43 15.37
N THR A 166 -14.12 11.16 15.38
CA THR A 166 -14.99 10.06 15.81
C THR A 166 -15.03 9.89 17.32
N LYS A 167 -13.99 10.34 18.05
CA LYS A 167 -13.85 10.19 19.53
C LYS A 167 -14.06 8.76 20.03
N GLN A 168 -13.92 7.77 19.15
CA GLN A 168 -14.05 6.35 19.48
C GLN A 168 -12.66 5.70 19.38
N PRO A 169 -12.23 4.93 20.39
CA PRO A 169 -11.04 4.10 20.27
C PRO A 169 -11.34 3.04 19.22
N SER A 170 -10.76 3.23 18.04
CA SER A 170 -10.93 2.37 16.86
C SER A 170 -9.56 1.96 16.36
N VAL A 171 -9.47 1.08 15.36
CA VAL A 171 -8.17 0.61 14.86
C VAL A 171 -7.27 1.76 14.35
N ALA A 172 -7.84 2.93 14.06
CA ALA A 172 -7.09 4.16 13.79
C ALA A 172 -6.05 4.51 14.87
N LEU A 173 -6.30 4.12 16.13
CA LEU A 173 -5.34 4.31 17.22
C LEU A 173 -4.16 3.34 17.12
N LEU A 174 -4.41 2.06 16.81
CA LEU A 174 -3.35 1.08 16.58
C LEU A 174 -2.46 1.51 15.40
N PHE A 175 -3.07 2.00 14.31
CA PHE A 175 -2.33 2.54 13.18
C PHE A 175 -1.65 3.89 13.42
N ALA A 176 -2.01 4.62 14.48
CA ALA A 176 -1.26 5.82 14.86
C ALA A 176 -0.01 5.49 15.67
N PHE A 177 0.01 4.31 16.33
CA PHE A 177 1.18 3.79 17.03
C PHE A 177 2.19 3.13 16.07
N GLU A 178 1.69 2.47 15.02
CA GLU A 178 2.48 1.85 13.95
C GLU A 178 2.99 2.84 12.91
#